data_AF-A0A540KXY4-F1
#
_entry.id   AF-A0A540KXY4-F1
#
_cell.length_a   1.000
_cell.length_b   1.000
_cell.length_c   1.000
_cell.angle_alpha   90.00
_cell.angle_beta   90.00
_cell.angle_gamma   90.00
#
_symmetry.space_group_name_H-M   'P 1'
#
loop_
_entity.id
_entity.type
_entity.pdbx_description
1 polymer ?
#
loop_
_entity_poly.entity_id
_entity_poly.type
_entity_poly.pdbx_seq_one_letter_code
_entity_poly.pdbx_strand_id
1 'polypeptide(L)'
;MASLEVDLSSIEPGSTVTVKWRGKPVFIRRRTDDDIKLANSVDVNSLRDPQQDAERVKNPEWLIVVGVCTHLGCIPLPNAGDFGGWFCPCHGSHYDISGRIRKGPAPYNLEVPTYSFLEENKLLIG
;
A
#
# COMPACT_ATOMS: atom_id res chain seq x y z
N MET A 1 17.20 13.83 -9.29
CA MET A 1 16.21 13.26 -8.36
C MET A 1 16.43 11.75 -8.34
N ALA A 2 16.55 11.12 -7.17
CA ALA A 2 16.86 9.69 -7.10
C ALA A 2 15.58 8.86 -7.29
N SER A 3 15.59 7.99 -8.30
CA SER A 3 14.63 6.92 -8.55
C SER A 3 15.17 5.59 -8.01
N LEU A 4 14.30 4.60 -7.84
CA LEU A 4 14.67 3.23 -7.45
C LEU A 4 14.00 2.25 -8.39
N GLU A 5 14.81 1.35 -8.98
CA GLU A 5 14.30 0.20 -9.72
C GLU A 5 14.16 -1.01 -8.80
N VAL A 6 13.06 -1.74 -8.95
CA VAL A 6 12.76 -2.96 -8.19
C VAL A 6 12.34 -4.05 -9.15
N ASP A 7 12.96 -5.22 -9.06
CA ASP A 7 12.54 -6.42 -9.79
C ASP A 7 11.33 -7.06 -9.11
N LEU A 8 10.24 -7.24 -9.88
CA LEU A 8 8.98 -7.80 -9.39
C LEU A 8 8.93 -9.33 -9.52
N SER A 9 9.86 -9.95 -10.25
CA SER A 9 9.79 -11.35 -10.68
C SER A 9 9.81 -12.35 -9.52
N SER A 10 10.37 -11.97 -8.38
CA SER A 10 10.50 -12.83 -7.19
C SER A 10 9.40 -12.60 -6.14
N ILE A 11 8.45 -11.70 -6.40
CA ILE A 11 7.39 -11.37 -5.46
C ILE A 11 6.19 -12.27 -5.75
N GLU A 12 5.86 -13.15 -4.80
CA GLU A 12 4.74 -14.08 -4.93
C GLU A 12 3.39 -13.40 -4.63
N PRO A 13 2.28 -13.82 -5.26
CA PRO A 13 0.94 -13.31 -4.92
C PRO A 13 0.62 -13.45 -3.43
N GLY A 14 0.04 -12.41 -2.84
CA GLY A 14 -0.26 -12.30 -1.41
C GLY A 14 0.91 -11.84 -0.54
N SER A 15 2.12 -11.72 -1.10
CA SER A 15 3.30 -11.26 -0.37
C SER A 15 3.49 -9.74 -0.46
N THR A 16 4.14 -9.19 0.57
CA THR A 16 4.51 -7.78 0.65
C THR A 16 6.02 -7.68 0.84
N VAL A 17 6.71 -7.03 -0.09
CA VAL A 17 8.13 -6.68 0.02
C VAL A 17 8.26 -5.23 0.47
N THR A 18 9.25 -4.94 1.32
CA THR A 18 9.57 -3.57 1.74
C THR A 18 10.92 -3.17 1.18
N VAL A 19 10.96 -2.06 0.44
CA VAL A 19 12.19 -1.45 -0.06
C VAL A 19 12.40 -0.08 0.58
N LYS A 20 13.64 0.44 0.55
CA LYS A 20 13.96 1.78 1.07
C LYS A 20 14.10 2.76 -0.09
N TRP A 21 13.27 3.80 -0.13
CA TRP A 21 13.32 4.87 -1.13
C TRP A 21 13.29 6.24 -0.42
N ARG A 22 14.26 7.11 -0.73
CA ARG A 22 14.43 8.43 -0.09
C ARG A 22 14.37 8.41 1.45
N GLY A 23 14.97 7.38 2.05
CA GLY A 23 15.00 7.20 3.51
C GLY A 23 13.70 6.65 4.12
N LYS A 24 12.62 6.50 3.34
CA LYS A 24 11.33 5.96 3.78
C LYS A 24 11.16 4.50 3.31
N PRO A 25 10.45 3.65 4.06
CA PRO A 25 10.01 2.36 3.54
C PRO A 25 8.94 2.55 2.47
N VAL A 26 8.96 1.70 1.44
CA VAL A 26 7.88 1.56 0.45
C VAL A 26 7.47 0.10 0.44
N PHE A 27 6.18 -0.15 0.64
CA PHE A 27 5.58 -1.47 0.53
C PHE A 27 5.17 -1.72 -0.90
N ILE A 28 5.59 -2.86 -1.42
CA ILE A 28 5.22 -3.39 -2.74
C ILE A 28 4.49 -4.70 -2.46
N ARG A 29 3.17 -4.69 -2.63
CA ARG A 29 2.33 -5.86 -2.45
C ARG A 29 1.89 -6.39 -3.82
N ARG A 30 2.16 -7.66 -4.07
CA ARG A 30 1.51 -8.40 -5.16
C ARG A 30 0.22 -8.98 -4.64
N ARG A 31 -0.92 -8.47 -5.11
CA ARG A 31 -2.26 -8.80 -4.63
C ARG A 31 -2.79 -10.04 -5.33
N THR A 32 -3.57 -10.84 -4.60
CA THR A 32 -4.34 -11.94 -5.18
C THR A 32 -5.64 -11.41 -5.81
N ASP A 33 -6.33 -12.23 -6.59
CA ASP A 33 -7.65 -11.88 -7.12
C ASP A 33 -8.66 -11.58 -5.99
N ASP A 34 -8.56 -12.29 -4.86
CA ASP A 34 -9.44 -12.08 -3.72
C ASP A 34 -9.10 -10.80 -2.96
N ASP A 35 -7.82 -10.42 -2.88
CA ASP A 35 -7.41 -9.10 -2.37
C ASP A 35 -8.03 -7.98 -3.23
N ILE A 36 -7.98 -8.13 -4.55
CA ILE A 36 -8.52 -7.13 -5.50
C ILE A 36 -10.05 -7.03 -5.37
N LYS A 37 -10.75 -8.17 -5.33
CA LYS A 37 -12.20 -8.21 -5.12
C LYS A 37 -12.58 -7.57 -3.78
N LEU A 38 -11.84 -7.87 -2.72
CA LEU A 38 -12.05 -7.30 -1.39
C LEU A 38 -11.85 -5.78 -1.40
N ALA A 39 -10.80 -5.28 -2.06
CA ALA A 39 -10.55 -3.84 -2.16
C ALA A 39 -11.71 -3.10 -2.86
N ASN A 40 -12.23 -3.70 -3.92
CA ASN A 40 -13.29 -3.15 -4.78
C ASN A 40 -14.70 -3.27 -4.19
N SER A 41 -14.92 -4.16 -3.21
CA SER A 41 -16.23 -4.32 -2.57
C SER A 41 -16.47 -3.33 -1.41
N VAL A 42 -15.46 -2.56 -1.03
CA VAL A 42 -15.56 -1.56 0.04
C VAL A 42 -16.40 -0.36 -0.42
N ASP A 43 -17.43 -0.02 0.35
CA ASP A 43 -18.16 1.24 0.18
C ASP A 43 -17.24 2.43 0.53
N VAL A 44 -16.77 3.12 -0.51
CA VAL A 44 -15.82 4.24 -0.38
C VAL A 44 -16.39 5.43 0.38
N ASN A 45 -17.71 5.62 0.41
CA ASN A 45 -18.35 6.73 1.12
C ASN A 45 -18.30 6.55 2.64
N SER A 46 -18.10 5.32 3.11
CA SER A 46 -17.91 5.02 4.53
C SER A 46 -16.49 5.30 5.02
N LEU A 47 -15.55 5.59 4.11
CA LEU A 47 -14.14 5.79 4.44
C LEU A 47 -13.88 7.22 4.91
N ARG A 48 -12.90 7.37 5.82
CA ARG A 48 -12.44 8.68 6.28
C ARG A 48 -11.80 9.51 5.16
N ASP A 49 -11.07 8.84 4.29
CA ASP A 49 -10.39 9.41 3.12
C ASP A 49 -10.88 8.63 1.89
N PRO A 50 -12.06 9.01 1.33
CA PRO A 50 -12.72 8.27 0.26
C PRO A 50 -11.84 8.19 -1.00
N GLN A 51 -11.51 6.96 -1.39
CA GLN A 51 -10.76 6.70 -2.62
C GLN A 51 -11.05 5.30 -3.14
N GLN A 52 -11.38 5.18 -4.43
CA GLN A 52 -11.52 3.88 -5.07
C GLN A 52 -10.16 3.20 -5.24
N ASP A 53 -10.14 1.87 -5.28
CA ASP A 53 -8.89 1.12 -5.46
C ASP A 53 -8.23 1.45 -6.81
N ALA A 54 -9.03 1.59 -7.87
CA ALA A 54 -8.58 1.94 -9.21
C ALA A 54 -7.87 3.30 -9.30
N GLU A 55 -8.10 4.21 -8.35
CA GLU A 55 -7.41 5.51 -8.27
C GLU A 55 -6.04 5.39 -7.58
N ARG A 56 -5.80 4.29 -6.86
CA ARG A 56 -4.60 4.05 -6.04
C ARG A 56 -3.57 3.19 -6.75
N VAL A 57 -3.99 2.47 -7.79
CA VAL A 57 -3.13 1.52 -8.52
C VAL A 57 -3.18 1.75 -10.02
N LYS A 58 -2.04 1.53 -10.69
CA LYS A 58 -1.97 1.50 -12.16
C LYS A 58 -2.27 0.11 -12.73
N ASN A 59 -1.92 -0.92 -11.97
CA ASN A 59 -2.23 -2.31 -12.27
C ASN A 59 -2.87 -2.92 -11.00
N PRO A 60 -4.09 -3.49 -11.07
CA PRO A 60 -4.76 -4.12 -9.93
C PRO A 60 -3.93 -5.19 -9.20
N GLU A 61 -3.02 -5.90 -9.86
CA GLU A 61 -2.15 -6.88 -9.21
C GLU A 61 -1.14 -6.23 -8.25
N TRP A 62 -0.82 -4.94 -8.40
CA TRP A 62 0.27 -4.31 -7.68
C TRP A 62 -0.18 -3.07 -6.90
N LEU A 63 -0.05 -3.15 -5.58
CA LEU A 63 -0.19 -2.00 -4.70
C LEU A 63 1.19 -1.53 -4.23
N ILE A 64 1.49 -0.26 -4.51
CA ILE A 64 2.73 0.41 -4.11
C ILE A 64 2.35 1.57 -3.20
N VAL A 65 2.78 1.52 -1.94
CA VAL A 65 2.49 2.58 -0.96
C VAL A 65 3.70 2.90 -0.09
N VAL A 66 3.88 4.17 0.26
CA VAL A 66 4.89 4.60 1.23
C VAL A 66 4.49 4.06 2.61
N GLY A 67 5.38 3.28 3.23
CA GLY A 67 5.16 2.60 4.50
C GLY A 67 5.29 3.50 5.73
N VAL A 68 4.79 4.73 5.63
CA VAL A 68 4.85 5.74 6.68
C VAL A 68 3.42 6.07 7.10
N CYS A 69 3.07 5.73 8.33
CA CYS A 69 1.76 6.01 8.89
C CYS A 69 1.47 7.51 8.86
N THR A 70 0.33 7.90 8.29
CA THR A 70 -0.04 9.31 8.10
C THR A 70 -0.44 10.03 9.39
N HIS A 71 -0.51 9.31 10.52
CA HIS A 71 -0.68 9.92 11.83
C HIS A 71 0.60 10.68 12.25
N LEU A 72 1.66 9.95 12.64
CA LEU A 72 2.89 10.51 13.20
C LEU A 72 4.16 9.80 12.68
N GLY A 73 4.07 9.11 11.54
CA GLY A 73 5.26 8.65 10.81
C GLY A 73 5.85 7.30 11.20
N CYS A 74 5.22 6.54 12.10
CA CYS A 74 5.63 5.16 12.39
C CYS A 74 5.51 4.25 11.15
N ILE A 75 6.23 3.13 11.14
CA ILE A 75 6.15 2.11 10.07
C ILE A 75 5.04 1.10 10.42
N PRO A 76 3.96 0.98 9.62
CA PRO A 76 2.93 -0.03 9.83
C PRO A 76 3.45 -1.46 9.58
N LEU A 77 2.98 -2.42 10.37
CA LEU A 77 3.26 -3.84 10.20
C LEU A 77 2.36 -4.43 9.10
N PRO A 78 2.89 -5.15 8.09
CA PRO A 78 2.09 -5.80 7.06
C PRO A 78 1.34 -7.02 7.58
N ASN A 79 0.24 -7.39 6.91
CA ASN A 79 -0.61 -8.54 7.22
C ASN A 79 -1.09 -8.56 8.68
N ALA A 80 -1.37 -7.36 9.22
CA ALA A 80 -1.76 -7.19 10.62
C ALA A 80 -2.94 -6.23 10.75
N GLY A 81 -3.64 -6.35 11.89
CA GLY A 81 -4.84 -5.59 12.18
C GLY A 81 -6.11 -6.12 11.51
N ASP A 82 -7.22 -5.47 11.83
CA ASP A 82 -8.58 -5.95 11.55
C ASP A 82 -8.97 -6.02 10.06
N PHE A 83 -8.19 -5.45 9.13
CA PHE A 83 -8.61 -5.27 7.72
C PHE A 83 -7.65 -5.90 6.70
N GLY A 84 -6.78 -6.81 7.13
CA GLY A 84 -5.92 -7.61 6.24
C GLY A 84 -4.80 -6.85 5.53
N GLY A 85 -4.68 -5.54 5.72
CA GLY A 85 -3.61 -4.71 5.16
C GLY A 85 -2.48 -4.49 6.15
N TRP A 86 -2.50 -3.35 6.83
CA TRP A 86 -1.43 -2.93 7.74
C TRP A 86 -1.95 -2.44 9.09
N PHE A 87 -1.14 -2.63 10.12
CA PHE A 87 -1.41 -2.13 11.46
C PHE A 87 -0.25 -1.29 11.99
N CYS A 88 -0.55 -0.06 12.40
CA CYS A 88 0.41 0.81 13.05
C CYS A 88 0.26 0.71 14.59
N PRO A 89 1.19 0.04 15.30
CA PRO A 89 1.06 -0.25 16.72
C PRO A 89 1.19 0.99 17.62
N CYS A 90 1.74 2.09 17.10
CA CYS A 90 1.99 3.30 17.89
C CYS A 90 0.69 3.87 18.51
N HIS A 91 -0.39 3.91 17.74
CA HIS A 91 -1.68 4.48 18.19
C HIS A 91 -2.89 3.72 17.62
N GLY A 92 -2.68 2.49 17.13
CA GLY A 92 -3.75 1.62 16.65
C GLY A 92 -4.42 2.07 15.34
N SER A 93 -3.65 2.54 14.35
CA SER A 93 -4.20 2.80 13.02
C SER A 93 -4.22 1.53 12.17
N HIS A 94 -5.36 1.20 11.58
CA HIS A 94 -5.54 0.03 10.73
C HIS A 94 -5.81 0.44 9.29
N TYR A 95 -5.05 -0.11 8.37
CA TYR A 95 -5.18 0.11 6.94
C TYR A 95 -5.65 -1.18 6.26
N ASP A 96 -6.51 -1.05 5.26
CA ASP A 96 -6.98 -2.19 4.47
C ASP A 96 -5.98 -2.62 3.38
N ILE A 97 -6.37 -3.62 2.59
CA ILE A 97 -5.56 -4.21 1.51
C ILE A 97 -5.23 -3.24 0.35
N SER A 98 -5.87 -2.06 0.31
CA SER A 98 -5.57 -0.95 -0.61
C SER A 98 -4.69 0.13 0.07
N GLY A 99 -4.33 -0.06 1.33
CA GLY A 99 -3.62 0.93 2.14
C GLY A 99 -4.50 2.08 2.61
N ARG A 100 -5.83 1.90 2.62
CA ARG A 100 -6.77 2.95 3.05
C ARG A 100 -7.02 2.88 4.55
N ILE A 101 -7.09 4.02 5.21
CA ILE A 101 -7.31 4.08 6.66
C ILE A 101 -8.75 3.68 7.00
N ARG A 102 -8.89 2.71 7.91
CA ARG A 102 -10.19 2.15 8.33
C ARG A 102 -10.52 2.45 9.78
N LYS A 103 -9.51 2.50 10.65
CA LYS A 103 -9.67 2.66 12.10
C LYS A 103 -8.44 3.32 12.71
N GLY A 104 -8.62 4.01 13.82
CA GLY A 104 -7.54 4.71 14.54
C GLY A 104 -7.39 6.18 14.14
N PRO A 105 -6.34 6.87 14.62
CA PRO A 105 -6.22 8.34 14.51
C PRO A 105 -5.61 8.85 13.19
N ALA A 106 -5.05 8.00 12.34
CA ALA A 106 -4.45 8.45 11.08
C ALA A 106 -5.47 9.19 10.20
N PRO A 107 -5.20 10.42 9.73
CA PRO A 107 -6.19 11.20 8.98
C PRO A 107 -6.36 10.74 7.53
N TYR A 108 -5.31 10.17 6.92
CA TYR A 108 -5.26 9.88 5.48
C TYR A 108 -4.86 8.43 5.18
N ASN A 109 -5.16 7.97 3.97
CA ASN A 109 -4.66 6.72 3.43
C ASN A 109 -3.12 6.72 3.30
N LEU A 110 -2.50 5.55 3.21
CA LEU A 110 -1.07 5.48 2.89
C LEU A 110 -0.80 6.11 1.52
N GLU A 111 0.26 6.92 1.44
CA GLU A 111 0.64 7.65 0.23
C GLU A 111 1.02 6.66 -0.88
N VAL A 112 0.50 6.89 -2.09
CA VAL A 112 0.93 6.19 -3.30
C VAL A 112 2.05 7.04 -3.92
N PRO A 113 3.30 6.54 -4.01
CA PRO A 113 4.38 7.31 -4.62
C PRO A 113 4.17 7.42 -6.13
N THR A 114 4.89 8.31 -6.80
CA THR A 114 5.01 8.26 -8.26
C THR A 114 5.79 7.02 -8.65
N TYR A 115 5.24 6.19 -9.53
CA TYR A 115 5.93 5.01 -10.07
C TYR A 115 5.50 4.71 -11.50
N SER A 116 6.27 3.88 -12.20
CA SER A 116 5.92 3.32 -13.52
C SER A 116 6.41 1.88 -13.64
N PHE A 117 5.66 1.06 -14.36
CA PHE A 117 6.14 -0.25 -14.80
C PHE A 117 7.04 -0.05 -16.01
N LEU A 118 8.20 -0.69 -15.98
CA LEU A 118 9.14 -0.78 -17.09
C LEU A 118 9.00 -2.15 -17.76
N GLU A 119 9.77 -2.37 -18.83
CA GLU A 119 9.95 -3.69 -19.42
C GLU A 119 10.59 -4.67 -18.42
N GLU A 120 10.57 -5.97 -18.73
CA GLU A 120 11.24 -7.01 -17.91
C GLU A 120 10.74 -7.15 -16.46
N ASN A 121 9.46 -6.89 -16.17
CA ASN A 121 8.90 -6.98 -14.81
C ASN A 121 9.59 -6.05 -13.79
N LYS A 122 10.06 -4.88 -14.22
CA LYS A 122 10.67 -3.89 -13.32
C LYS A 122 9.69 -2.78 -12.95
N LEU A 123 9.78 -2.32 -11.70
CA LEU A 123 9.07 -1.17 -11.17
C LEU A 123 10.07 -0.03 -10.93
N LEU A 124 9.80 1.14 -11.49
CA LEU A 124 10.53 2.37 -11.19
C LEU A 124 9.72 3.21 -10.20
N ILE A 125 10.34 3.58 -9.07
CA ILE A 125 9.74 4.46 -8.04
C ILE A 125 10.48 5.79 -8.02
N GLY A 126 9.73 6.88 -8.20
CA GLY A 126 10.24 8.25 -8.18
C GLY A 126 10.74 8.80 -9.50
#